data_AF-A0A8S3F5I2-F1
#
_entry.id   AF-A0A8S3F5I2-F1
#
_cell.length_a   1.000
_cell.length_b   1.000
_cell.length_c   1.000
_cell.angle_alpha   90.00
_cell.angle_beta   90.00
_cell.angle_gamma   90.00
#
_symmetry.space_group_name_H-M   'P 1'
#
loop_
_entity.id
_entity.type
_entity.pdbx_description
1 polymer ?
#
loop_
_entity_poly.entity_id
_entity_poly.type
_entity_poly.pdbx_seq_one_letter_code
_entity_poly.pdbx_strand_id
1 'polypeptide(L)'
;MGKQVLFTYSNHTVLLEIPNKTCINEHAYRLSDQWQLPVFLFPKLQEALRLFFNEQIQIVADETTQLAVQPLIEGQCEIQPLLDHWFNLVQECKTYIHHLERPSDEHIFSNAFQNVLHTGNNYEMLLQLEYIYQNEIEVLLKQRDKEIQELDKEHHREMHDVVNEPTNKYPDVYVRNLAQKHMEEKQ
;
A
#
# COMPACT_ATOMS: atom_id res chain seq x y z
N MET A 1 -7.40 39.27 -13.54
CA MET A 1 -7.24 39.97 -14.84
C MET A 1 -5.96 39.46 -15.47
N GLY A 2 -5.98 39.06 -16.75
CA GLY A 2 -4.78 38.54 -17.40
C GLY A 2 -3.77 39.66 -17.66
N LYS A 3 -2.48 39.41 -17.38
CA LYS A 3 -1.40 40.33 -17.72
C LYS A 3 -1.19 40.27 -19.23
N GLN A 4 -1.18 41.42 -19.89
CA GLN A 4 -0.88 41.52 -21.31
C GLN A 4 0.63 41.62 -21.50
N VAL A 5 1.22 40.69 -22.24
CA VAL A 5 2.66 40.63 -22.51
C VAL A 5 2.88 40.64 -24.02
N LEU A 6 3.87 41.42 -24.45
CA LEU A 6 4.25 41.51 -25.86
C LEU A 6 5.10 40.30 -26.24
N PHE A 7 4.64 39.53 -27.21
CA PHE A 7 5.41 38.47 -27.85
C PHE A 7 5.93 38.94 -29.20
N THR A 8 7.23 38.76 -29.42
CA THR A 8 7.91 39.18 -30.66
C THR A 8 8.55 37.98 -31.33
N TYR A 9 8.19 37.71 -32.59
CA TYR A 9 8.80 36.63 -33.38
C TYR A 9 9.16 37.11 -34.78
N SER A 10 10.43 36.95 -35.15
CA SER A 10 11.05 37.25 -36.46
C SER A 10 11.01 38.71 -36.95
N ASN A 11 9.88 39.41 -36.79
CA ASN A 11 9.63 40.86 -36.98
C ASN A 11 8.17 41.25 -36.63
N HIS A 12 7.34 40.31 -36.19
CA HIS A 12 5.95 40.56 -35.82
C HIS A 12 5.80 40.64 -34.30
N THR A 13 5.02 41.61 -33.84
CA THR A 13 4.72 41.81 -32.42
C THR A 13 3.22 41.63 -32.18
N VAL A 14 2.85 40.74 -31.26
CA VAL A 14 1.45 40.54 -30.84
C VAL A 14 1.34 40.64 -29.33
N LEU A 15 0.23 41.23 -28.89
CA LEU A 15 -0.14 41.32 -27.49
C LEU A 15 -0.83 40.02 -27.06
N LEU A 16 -0.28 39.34 -26.05
CA LEU A 16 -0.79 38.08 -25.52
C LEU A 16 -1.28 38.25 -24.09
N GLU A 17 -2.46 37.70 -23.79
CA GLU A 17 -3.00 37.67 -22.43
C GLU A 17 -2.55 36.41 -21.68
N ILE A 18 -2.07 36.59 -20.45
CA ILE A 18 -1.57 35.51 -19.58
C ILE A 18 -2.30 35.56 -18.23
N PRO A 19 -2.87 34.45 -17.72
CA PRO A 19 -2.92 33.12 -18.32
C PRO A 19 -3.93 33.06 -19.48
N ASN A 20 -3.52 32.45 -20.59
CA ASN A 20 -4.38 32.28 -21.76
C ASN A 20 -5.38 31.14 -21.52
N LYS A 21 -6.65 31.35 -21.86
CA LYS A 21 -7.72 30.35 -21.77
C LYS A 21 -7.69 29.34 -22.92
N THR A 22 -6.99 29.66 -24.01
CA THR A 22 -6.94 28.85 -25.24
C THR A 22 -5.67 28.01 -25.32
N CYS A 23 -5.74 26.89 -26.07
CA CYS A 23 -4.59 26.01 -26.28
C CYS A 23 -3.48 26.72 -27.06
N ILE A 24 -2.22 26.48 -26.69
CA ILE A 24 -1.03 27.04 -27.36
C ILE A 24 -1.03 26.72 -28.86
N ASN A 25 -1.51 25.52 -29.24
CA ASN A 25 -1.57 25.09 -30.64
C ASN A 25 -2.57 25.90 -31.47
N GLU A 26 -3.74 26.20 -30.90
CA GLU A 26 -4.75 27.04 -31.55
C GLU A 26 -4.24 28.47 -31.70
N HIS A 27 -3.53 28.96 -30.67
CA HIS A 27 -2.93 30.28 -30.70
C HIS A 27 -1.82 30.38 -31.76
N ALA A 28 -0.95 29.37 -31.85
CA ALA A 28 0.06 29.27 -32.89
C ALA A 28 -0.55 29.22 -34.29
N TYR A 29 -1.67 28.50 -34.47
CA TYR A 29 -2.39 28.43 -35.74
C TYR A 29 -2.96 29.79 -36.14
N ARG A 30 -3.64 30.48 -35.22
CA ARG A 30 -4.19 31.82 -35.47
C ARG A 30 -3.09 32.83 -35.82
N LEU A 31 -1.94 32.77 -35.14
CA LEU A 31 -0.79 33.62 -35.47
C LEU A 31 -0.17 33.25 -36.83
N SER A 32 -0.09 31.97 -37.16
CA SER A 32 0.42 31.53 -38.46
C SER A 32 -0.47 31.95 -39.62
N ASP A 33 -1.79 31.92 -39.44
CA ASP A 33 -2.77 32.36 -40.41
C ASP A 33 -2.75 33.90 -40.57
N GLN A 34 -2.74 34.62 -39.45
CA GLN A 34 -2.69 36.09 -39.42
C GLN A 34 -1.42 36.67 -40.06
N TRP A 35 -0.27 36.01 -39.88
CA TRP A 35 1.02 36.44 -40.44
C TRP A 35 1.38 35.76 -41.75
N GLN A 36 0.51 34.90 -42.30
CA GLN A 36 0.75 34.12 -43.51
C GLN A 36 2.12 33.40 -43.48
N LEU A 37 2.45 32.80 -42.33
CA LEU A 37 3.74 32.16 -42.13
C LEU A 37 3.85 30.87 -42.95
N PRO A 38 5.01 30.61 -43.58
CA PRO A 38 5.26 29.31 -44.20
C PRO A 38 5.10 28.15 -43.22
N VAL A 39 4.50 27.05 -43.70
CA VAL A 39 4.18 25.86 -42.88
C VAL A 39 5.40 25.28 -42.17
N PHE A 40 6.61 25.42 -42.72
CA PHE A 40 7.85 24.94 -42.10
C PHE A 40 8.27 25.74 -40.85
N LEU A 41 7.76 26.97 -40.66
CA LEU A 41 8.00 27.77 -39.45
C LEU A 41 7.01 27.47 -38.34
N PHE A 42 5.92 26.77 -38.64
CA PHE A 42 4.88 26.45 -37.67
C PHE A 42 5.41 25.68 -36.44
N PRO A 43 6.24 24.63 -36.58
CA PRO A 43 6.78 23.93 -35.41
C PRO A 43 7.69 24.82 -34.55
N LYS A 44 8.47 25.71 -35.19
CA LYS A 44 9.34 26.66 -34.49
C LYS A 44 8.54 27.72 -33.73
N LEU A 45 7.45 28.20 -34.31
CA LEU A 45 6.53 29.13 -33.66
C LEU A 45 5.84 28.49 -32.45
N GLN A 46 5.38 27.24 -32.59
CA GLN A 46 4.78 26.50 -31.49
C GLN A 46 5.75 26.32 -30.32
N GLU A 47 6.99 25.94 -30.60
CA GLU A 47 8.02 25.79 -29.56
C GLU A 47 8.36 27.13 -28.89
N ALA A 48 8.55 28.20 -29.67
CA ALA A 48 8.82 29.53 -29.14
C ALA A 48 7.67 30.06 -28.27
N LEU A 49 6.42 29.86 -28.69
CA LEU A 49 5.25 30.22 -27.89
C LEU A 49 5.16 29.40 -26.62
N ARG A 50 5.45 28.09 -26.67
CA ARG A 50 5.43 27.23 -25.49
C ARG A 50 6.47 27.68 -24.45
N LEU A 51 7.69 27.98 -24.89
CA LEU A 51 8.75 28.49 -24.02
C LEU A 51 8.34 29.84 -23.41
N PHE A 52 7.88 30.77 -24.24
CA PHE A 52 7.43 32.09 -23.79
C PHE A 52 6.29 32.00 -22.78
N PHE A 53 5.24 31.20 -23.04
CA PHE A 53 4.15 31.03 -22.10
C PHE A 53 4.62 30.41 -20.79
N ASN A 54 5.49 29.41 -20.81
CA ASN A 54 6.02 28.81 -19.58
C ASN A 54 6.80 29.83 -18.73
N GLU A 55 7.71 30.59 -19.36
CA GLU A 55 8.49 31.63 -18.67
C GLU A 55 7.60 32.73 -18.10
N GLN A 56 6.65 33.23 -18.90
CA GLN A 56 5.77 34.31 -18.45
C GLN A 56 4.74 33.85 -17.42
N ILE A 57 4.26 32.60 -17.50
CA ILE A 57 3.40 32.01 -16.46
C ILE A 57 4.17 31.94 -15.14
N GLN A 58 5.45 31.53 -15.17
CA GLN A 58 6.29 31.51 -13.96
C GLN A 58 6.46 32.91 -13.39
N ILE A 59 6.81 33.91 -14.21
CA ILE A 59 6.98 35.29 -13.74
C ILE A 59 5.68 35.83 -13.13
N VAL A 60 4.54 35.63 -13.80
CA VAL A 60 3.24 36.07 -13.28
C VAL A 60 2.87 35.32 -11.99
N ALA A 61 3.14 34.01 -11.92
CA ALA A 61 2.92 33.22 -10.72
C ALA A 61 3.80 33.71 -9.55
N ASP A 62 5.07 34.01 -9.80
CA ASP A 62 5.99 34.54 -8.80
C ASP A 62 5.57 35.93 -8.34
N GLU A 63 5.19 36.83 -9.25
CA GLU A 63 4.67 38.16 -8.92
C GLU A 63 3.37 38.08 -8.09
N THR A 64 2.41 37.25 -8.50
CA THR A 64 1.15 37.07 -7.76
C THR A 64 1.39 36.45 -6.39
N THR A 65 2.35 35.53 -6.29
CA THR A 65 2.74 34.92 -5.02
C THR A 65 3.42 35.95 -4.12
N GLN A 66 4.33 36.76 -4.65
CA GLN A 66 4.97 37.85 -3.92
C GLN A 66 3.94 38.87 -3.42
N LEU A 67 2.97 39.25 -4.25
CA LEU A 67 1.88 40.14 -3.84
C LEU A 67 0.97 39.53 -2.76
N ALA A 68 0.73 38.22 -2.81
CA ALA A 68 -0.05 37.52 -1.78
C ALA A 68 0.73 37.36 -0.46
N VAL A 69 2.06 37.24 -0.53
CA VAL A 69 2.94 37.03 0.63
C VAL A 69 3.40 38.35 1.27
N GLN A 70 3.51 39.44 0.52
CA GLN A 70 3.90 40.76 1.05
C GLN A 70 3.05 41.22 2.26
N PRO A 71 1.70 41.16 2.23
CA PRO A 71 0.87 41.52 3.38
C PRO A 71 1.09 40.63 4.61
N LEU A 72 1.50 39.37 4.39
CA LEU A 72 1.81 38.42 5.44
C LEU A 72 3.16 38.76 6.11
N ILE A 73 4.16 39.18 5.32
CA ILE A 73 5.47 39.61 5.81
C ILE A 73 5.36 40.95 6.56
N GLU A 74 4.54 41.87 6.06
CA GLU A 74 4.31 43.18 6.68
C GLU A 74 3.42 43.14 7.93
N GLY A 75 2.92 41.94 8.30
CA GLY A 75 2.07 41.75 9.48
C GLY A 75 0.69 42.37 9.37
N GLN A 76 0.24 42.72 8.16
CA GLN A 76 -1.06 43.34 7.87
C GLN A 76 -2.18 42.31 7.71
N CYS A 77 -1.86 41.02 7.81
CA CYS A 77 -2.82 39.92 7.61
C CYS A 77 -2.94 39.05 8.87
N GLU A 78 -4.17 38.70 9.25
CA GLU A 78 -4.44 37.77 10.35
C GLU A 78 -4.09 36.34 9.93
N ILE A 79 -3.10 35.73 10.59
CA ILE A 79 -2.55 34.41 10.24
C ILE A 79 -3.51 33.27 10.63
N GLN A 80 -4.31 33.46 11.68
CA GLN A 80 -5.24 32.45 12.22
C GLN A 80 -6.25 31.91 11.17
N PRO A 81 -7.01 32.75 10.45
CA PRO A 81 -7.96 32.25 9.45
C PRO A 81 -7.28 31.48 8.29
N LEU A 82 -6.04 31.84 7.94
CA LEU A 82 -5.27 31.10 6.93
C LEU A 82 -4.85 29.72 7.45
N LEU A 83 -4.45 29.64 8.72
CA LEU A 83 -4.07 28.38 9.37
C LEU A 83 -5.27 27.44 9.52
N ASP A 84 -6.42 27.97 9.93
CA ASP A 84 -7.67 27.21 10.04
C ASP A 84 -8.11 26.67 8.67
N HIS A 85 -8.04 27.50 7.62
CA HIS A 85 -8.34 27.08 6.25
C HIS A 85 -7.38 25.98 5.76
N TRP A 86 -6.07 26.14 6.00
CA TRP A 86 -5.08 25.13 5.66
C TRP A 86 -5.30 23.82 6.42
N PHE A 87 -5.61 23.89 7.71
CA PHE A 87 -5.91 22.71 8.51
C PHE A 87 -7.13 21.95 7.96
N ASN A 88 -8.20 22.66 7.62
CA ASN A 88 -9.39 22.06 7.02
C ASN A 88 -9.09 21.37 5.68
N LEU A 89 -8.34 22.04 4.79
CA LEU A 89 -7.88 21.46 3.52
C LEU A 89 -7.03 20.20 3.73
N VAL A 90 -6.13 20.20 4.71
CA VAL A 90 -5.30 19.03 5.02
C VAL A 90 -6.15 17.87 5.53
N GLN A 91 -7.16 18.14 6.35
CA GLN A 91 -8.10 17.11 6.80
C GLN A 91 -8.91 16.54 5.64
N GLU A 92 -9.42 17.39 4.74
CA GLU A 92 -10.13 16.96 3.53
C GLU A 92 -9.25 16.13 2.59
N CYS A 93 -7.97 16.52 2.43
CA CYS A 93 -7.01 15.74 1.66
C CYS A 93 -6.72 14.38 2.33
N LYS A 94 -6.60 14.34 3.66
CA LYS A 94 -6.39 13.08 4.39
C LYS A 94 -7.57 12.13 4.25
N THR A 95 -8.80 12.62 4.36
CA THR A 95 -9.98 11.78 4.14
C THR A 95 -10.02 11.26 2.71
N TYR A 96 -9.73 12.11 1.72
CA TYR A 96 -9.65 11.71 0.33
C TYR A 96 -8.55 10.65 0.07
N ILE A 97 -7.37 10.80 0.68
CA ILE A 97 -6.29 9.82 0.60
C ILE A 97 -6.68 8.50 1.28
N HIS A 98 -7.32 8.54 2.46
CA HIS A 98 -7.85 7.34 3.11
C HIS A 98 -8.95 6.65 2.30
N HIS A 99 -9.69 7.37 1.47
CA HIS A 99 -10.65 6.77 0.53
C HIS A 99 -9.97 6.12 -0.70
N LEU A 100 -8.76 6.55 -1.05
CA LEU A 100 -7.94 5.97 -2.13
C LEU A 100 -7.06 4.82 -1.65
N GLU A 101 -6.66 4.82 -0.38
CA GLU A 101 -5.97 3.69 0.24
C GLU A 101 -6.90 2.48 0.28
N ARG A 102 -6.50 1.40 -0.39
CA ARG A 102 -7.18 0.11 -0.29
C ARG A 102 -7.29 -0.25 1.20
N PRO A 103 -8.48 -0.61 1.71
CA PRO A 103 -8.59 -1.03 3.10
C PRO A 103 -7.58 -2.15 3.36
N SER A 104 -6.93 -2.11 4.53
CA SER A 104 -5.97 -3.15 4.93
C SER A 104 -6.56 -4.55 4.71
N ASP A 105 -5.74 -5.49 4.26
CA ASP A 105 -6.17 -6.87 3.98
C ASP A 105 -6.89 -7.49 5.18
N GLU A 106 -6.51 -7.09 6.40
CA GLU A 106 -7.16 -7.50 7.65
C GLU A 106 -8.59 -6.96 7.79
N HIS A 107 -8.83 -5.71 7.36
CA HIS A 107 -10.17 -5.14 7.35
C HIS A 107 -11.06 -5.79 6.29
N ILE A 108 -10.51 -6.09 5.11
CA ILE A 108 -11.21 -6.81 4.04
C ILE A 108 -11.56 -8.22 4.50
N PHE A 109 -10.62 -8.93 5.11
CA PHE A 109 -10.82 -10.27 5.65
C PHE A 109 -11.89 -10.29 6.74
N SER A 110 -11.82 -9.36 7.70
CA SER A 110 -12.81 -9.25 8.77
C SER A 110 -14.23 -8.98 8.23
N ASN A 111 -14.37 -8.07 7.26
CA ASN A 111 -15.65 -7.80 6.61
C ASN A 111 -16.17 -8.99 5.81
N ALA A 112 -15.30 -9.67 5.05
CA ALA A 112 -15.68 -10.87 4.29
C ALA A 112 -16.13 -11.99 5.24
N PHE A 113 -15.42 -12.19 6.35
CA PHE A 113 -15.75 -13.18 7.36
C PHE A 113 -17.09 -12.89 8.05
N GLN A 114 -17.33 -11.64 8.46
CA GLN A 114 -18.62 -11.21 9.01
C GLN A 114 -19.76 -11.41 8.00
N ASN A 115 -19.55 -11.03 6.74
CA ASN A 115 -20.55 -11.23 5.69
C ASN A 115 -20.87 -12.71 5.48
N VAL A 116 -19.87 -13.59 5.50
CA VAL A 116 -20.06 -15.04 5.40
C VAL A 116 -20.85 -15.58 6.59
N LEU A 117 -20.58 -15.09 7.81
CA LEU A 117 -21.30 -15.47 9.02
C LEU A 117 -22.76 -14.97 9.02
N HIS A 118 -23.02 -13.78 8.47
CA HIS A 118 -24.35 -13.19 8.42
C HIS A 118 -25.20 -13.73 7.26
N THR A 119 -24.60 -14.20 6.18
CA THR A 119 -25.30 -14.97 5.15
C THR A 119 -25.58 -16.37 5.67
N GLY A 120 -26.76 -16.59 6.24
CA GLY A 120 -27.17 -17.84 6.90
C GLY A 120 -27.09 -19.13 6.07
N ASN A 121 -26.75 -19.06 4.78
CA ASN A 121 -26.55 -20.23 3.90
C ASN A 121 -25.20 -20.93 4.07
N ASN A 122 -24.20 -20.28 4.68
CA ASN A 122 -22.84 -20.84 4.85
C ASN A 122 -22.59 -21.40 6.26
N TYR A 123 -23.50 -21.14 7.20
CA TYR A 123 -23.39 -21.60 8.58
C TYR A 123 -23.44 -23.13 8.68
N GLU A 124 -24.36 -23.78 7.95
CA GLU A 124 -24.44 -25.25 7.91
C GLU A 124 -23.18 -25.89 7.32
N MET A 125 -22.57 -25.26 6.30
CA MET A 125 -21.31 -25.73 5.71
C MET A 125 -20.14 -25.60 6.69
N LEU A 126 -20.06 -24.47 7.41
CA LEU A 126 -19.02 -24.26 8.41
C LEU A 126 -19.15 -25.24 9.59
N LEU A 127 -20.37 -25.50 10.05
CA LEU A 127 -20.65 -26.52 11.06
C LEU A 127 -20.27 -27.93 10.59
N GLN A 128 -20.54 -28.26 9.32
CA GLN A 128 -20.12 -29.55 8.74
C GLN A 128 -18.60 -29.68 8.70
N LEU A 129 -17.88 -28.61 8.33
CA LEU A 129 -16.42 -28.60 8.35
C LEU A 129 -15.86 -28.74 9.76
N GLU A 130 -16.44 -28.04 10.73
CA GLU A 130 -16.06 -28.16 12.14
C GLU A 130 -16.26 -29.59 12.66
N TYR A 131 -17.39 -30.20 12.33
CA TYR A 131 -17.67 -31.59 12.67
C TYR A 131 -16.67 -32.57 12.03
N ILE A 132 -16.34 -32.39 10.75
CA ILE A 132 -15.34 -33.22 10.05
C ILE A 132 -13.97 -33.07 10.71
N TYR A 133 -13.54 -31.84 10.96
CA TYR A 133 -12.26 -31.53 11.57
C TYR A 133 -12.15 -32.13 12.97
N GLN A 134 -13.19 -32.00 13.78
CA GLN A 134 -13.22 -32.60 15.13
C GLN A 134 -13.10 -34.12 15.07
N ASN A 135 -13.82 -34.77 14.15
CA ASN A 135 -13.76 -36.22 14.00
C ASN A 135 -12.38 -36.69 13.50
N GLU A 136 -11.74 -35.95 12.58
CA GLU A 136 -10.38 -36.24 12.13
C GLU A 136 -9.35 -36.07 13.26
N ILE A 137 -9.46 -35.02 14.08
CA ILE A 137 -8.61 -34.84 15.25
C ILE A 137 -8.78 -36.01 16.23
N GLU A 138 -10.01 -36.44 16.50
CA GLU A 138 -10.23 -37.58 17.40
C GLU A 138 -9.58 -38.86 16.88
N VAL A 139 -9.62 -39.11 15.58
CA VAL A 139 -8.95 -40.26 14.96
C VAL A 139 -7.43 -40.13 15.11
N LEU A 140 -6.87 -38.95 14.83
CA LEU A 140 -5.43 -38.69 15.00
C LEU A 140 -4.98 -38.85 16.45
N LEU A 141 -5.75 -38.36 17.42
CA LEU A 141 -5.47 -38.53 18.83
C LEU A 141 -5.52 -40.00 19.25
N LYS A 142 -6.55 -40.74 18.81
CA LYS A 142 -6.64 -42.19 19.07
C LYS A 142 -5.48 -42.97 18.44
N GLN A 143 -5.01 -42.55 17.27
CA GLN A 143 -3.86 -43.17 16.62
C GLN A 143 -2.56 -42.86 17.39
N ARG A 144 -2.32 -41.60 17.73
CA ARG A 144 -1.19 -41.20 18.58
C ARG A 144 -1.19 -41.97 19.90
N ASP A 145 -2.33 -42.08 20.56
CA ASP A 145 -2.42 -42.78 21.85
C ASP A 145 -2.13 -44.28 21.71
N LYS A 146 -2.50 -44.91 20.59
CA LYS A 146 -2.12 -46.30 20.29
C LYS A 146 -0.62 -46.44 20.06
N GLU A 147 -0.03 -45.54 19.27
CA GLU A 147 1.41 -45.53 18.99
C GLU A 147 2.23 -45.35 20.28
N ILE A 148 1.79 -44.46 21.18
CA ILE A 148 2.41 -44.29 22.50
C ILE A 148 2.29 -45.56 23.34
N GLN A 149 1.12 -46.21 23.37
CA GLN A 149 0.93 -47.46 24.10
C GLN A 149 1.77 -48.62 23.55
N GLU A 150 1.98 -48.68 22.24
CA GLU A 150 2.83 -49.68 21.60
C GLU A 150 4.31 -49.42 21.91
N LEU A 151 4.75 -48.17 21.84
CA LEU A 151 6.10 -47.76 22.25
C LEU A 151 6.35 -48.10 23.73
N ASP A 152 5.40 -47.79 24.60
CA ASP A 152 5.45 -48.13 26.03
C ASP A 152 5.62 -49.64 26.25
N LYS A 153 4.85 -50.47 25.54
CA LYS A 153 4.94 -51.93 25.67
C LYS A 153 6.31 -52.44 25.22
N GLU A 154 6.86 -51.90 24.14
CA GLU A 154 8.18 -52.29 23.65
C GLU A 154 9.27 -51.88 24.64
N HIS A 155 9.24 -50.64 25.14
CA HIS A 155 10.17 -50.17 26.17
C HIS A 155 10.11 -51.03 27.44
N HIS A 156 8.91 -51.40 27.89
CA HIS A 156 8.74 -52.30 29.03
C HIS A 156 9.30 -53.70 28.77
N ARG A 157 9.10 -54.23 27.55
CA ARG A 157 9.64 -55.54 27.17
C ARG A 157 11.17 -55.52 27.14
N GLU A 158 11.76 -54.55 26.46
CA GLU A 158 13.21 -54.39 26.36
C GLU A 158 13.86 -54.20 27.74
N MET A 159 13.26 -53.37 28.61
CA MET A 159 13.76 -53.16 29.96
C MET A 159 13.63 -54.43 30.81
N HIS A 160 12.51 -55.15 30.70
CA HIS A 160 12.28 -56.40 31.42
C HIS A 160 13.27 -57.49 30.98
N ASP A 161 13.58 -57.59 29.69
CA ASP A 161 14.53 -58.58 29.16
C ASP A 161 15.96 -58.27 29.65
N VAL A 162 16.37 -57.01 29.62
CA VAL A 162 17.71 -56.58 30.06
C VAL A 162 17.91 -56.73 31.57
N VAL A 163 16.87 -56.51 32.38
CA VAL A 163 16.93 -56.63 33.85
C VAL A 163 16.91 -58.08 34.34
N ASN A 164 16.22 -58.99 33.62
CA ASN A 164 16.11 -60.39 34.01
C ASN A 164 17.24 -61.29 33.49
N GLU A 165 18.06 -60.82 32.56
CA GLU A 165 19.25 -61.55 32.15
C GLU A 165 20.35 -61.50 33.23
N PRO A 166 21.16 -62.57 33.38
CA PRO A 166 22.19 -62.62 34.41
C PRO A 166 23.16 -61.45 34.29
N THR A 167 23.49 -60.83 35.43
CA THR A 167 24.26 -59.57 35.61
C THR A 167 25.62 -59.52 34.90
N ASN A 168 26.10 -60.63 34.36
CA ASN A 168 27.35 -60.74 33.63
C ASN A 168 27.21 -60.49 32.10
N LYS A 169 25.97 -60.41 31.56
CA LYS A 169 25.73 -60.15 30.13
C LYS A 169 25.66 -58.65 29.79
N TYR A 170 25.02 -57.85 30.64
CA TYR A 170 24.89 -56.41 30.44
C TYR A 170 25.40 -55.64 31.65
N PRO A 171 26.38 -54.73 31.49
CA PRO A 171 26.82 -53.84 32.55
C PRO A 171 25.70 -52.85 32.93
N ASP A 172 25.65 -52.41 34.19
CA ASP A 172 24.67 -51.40 34.67
C ASP A 172 24.67 -50.09 33.85
N VAL A 173 25.81 -49.76 33.24
CA VAL A 173 25.96 -48.61 32.33
C VAL A 173 25.09 -48.77 31.07
N TYR A 174 24.95 -50.00 30.56
CA TYR A 174 24.09 -50.31 29.41
C TYR A 174 22.61 -50.13 29.75
N VAL A 175 22.17 -50.60 30.92
CA VAL A 175 20.79 -50.44 31.41
C VAL A 175 20.45 -48.95 31.57
N ARG A 176 21.38 -48.16 32.10
CA ARG A 176 21.21 -46.71 32.26
C ARG A 176 21.07 -46.00 30.91
N ASN A 177 21.90 -46.35 29.94
CA ASN A 177 21.84 -45.75 28.60
C ASN A 177 20.55 -46.13 27.87
N LEU A 178 20.07 -47.36 28.05
CA LEU A 178 18.78 -47.81 27.51
C LEU A 178 17.61 -47.03 28.13
N ALA A 179 17.61 -46.85 29.45
CA ALA A 179 16.59 -46.06 30.15
C ALA A 179 16.59 -44.59 29.71
N GLN A 180 17.79 -44.01 29.49
CA GLN A 180 17.91 -42.65 28.95
C GLN A 180 17.33 -42.55 27.54
N LYS A 181 17.63 -43.52 26.66
CA LYS A 181 17.09 -43.57 25.30
C LYS A 181 15.56 -43.67 25.27
N HIS A 182 14.96 -44.53 26.09
CA HIS A 182 13.50 -44.63 26.21
C HIS A 182 12.85 -43.32 26.74
N MET A 183 13.56 -42.59 27.59
CA MET A 183 13.10 -41.30 28.11
C MET A 183 13.17 -40.18 27.06
N GLU A 184 14.17 -40.20 26.19
CA GLU A 184 14.31 -39.29 25.04
C GLU A 184 13.26 -39.59 23.95
N GLU A 185 12.93 -40.86 23.70
CA GLU A 185 11.91 -41.26 22.70
C GLU A 185 10.46 -40.94 23.11
N LYS A 186 10.22 -40.60 24.39
CA LYS A 186 8.91 -40.19 24.91
C LYS A 186 8.68 -38.68 24.95
N GLN A 187 9.70 -37.87 24.66
CA GLN A 187 9.61 -36.40 24.62
C GLN A 187 9.17 -35.89 23.25
#